data_AF-A0A7K4GV79-F1
#
_entry.id   AF-A0A7K4GV79-F1
#
_cell.length_a   1.000
_cell.length_b   1.000
_cell.length_c   1.000
_cell.angle_alpha   90.00
_cell.angle_beta   90.00
_cell.angle_gamma   90.00
#
_symmetry.space_group_name_H-M   'P 1'
#
loop_
_entity.id
_entity.type
_entity.pdbx_description
1 polymer ?
#
loop_
_entity_poly.entity_id
_entity_poly.type
_entity_poly.pdbx_seq_one_letter_code
_entity_poly.pdbx_strand_id
1 'polypeptide(L)'
;MVITNQSVKEKSRALTAKVVGVASVDRWKEAPEGVQPELVLPGAKSVIVFGVPIPRGMVETIPGHLWSREHGHLMGGKVDEISTELAY
;
A
#
# COMPACT_ATOMS: atom_id res chain seq x y z
N MET A 1 13.35 15.07 -10.23
CA MET A 1 12.79 15.38 -8.90
C MET A 1 13.32 14.33 -7.92
N VAL A 2 13.88 14.71 -6.77
CA VAL A 2 14.37 13.74 -5.78
C VAL A 2 13.21 13.36 -4.87
N ILE A 3 12.78 12.11 -4.91
CA ILE A 3 11.76 11.59 -3.99
C ILE A 3 12.42 11.41 -2.61
N THR A 4 11.88 12.09 -1.60
CA THR A 4 12.35 12.00 -0.21
C THR A 4 11.35 11.24 0.65
N ASN A 5 11.79 10.74 1.81
CA ASN A 5 10.90 10.07 2.77
C ASN A 5 9.71 10.97 3.17
N GLN A 6 9.96 12.28 3.33
CA GLN A 6 8.92 13.24 3.66
C GLN A 6 7.93 13.43 2.51
N SER A 7 8.41 13.63 1.28
CA SER A 7 7.52 13.83 0.13
C SER A 7 6.66 12.61 -0.16
N VAL A 8 7.19 11.39 0.04
CA VAL A 8 6.41 10.14 -0.04
C VAL A 8 5.25 10.17 0.95
N LYS A 9 5.54 10.47 2.22
CA LYS A 9 4.51 10.49 3.27
C LYS A 9 3.43 11.53 3.02
N GLU A 10 3.82 12.71 2.54
CA GLU A 10 2.90 13.78 2.18
C GLU A 10 2.00 13.39 1.01
N LYS A 11 2.58 12.88 -0.09
CA LYS A 11 1.82 12.45 -1.28
C LYS A 11 0.87 11.30 -0.93
N SER A 12 1.32 10.27 -0.19
CA SER A 12 0.44 9.17 0.22
C SER A 12 -0.73 9.62 1.09
N ARG A 13 -0.50 10.52 2.04
CA ARG A 13 -1.57 11.04 2.92
C ARG A 13 -2.60 11.88 2.16
N ALA A 14 -2.17 12.60 1.13
CA ALA A 14 -3.09 13.31 0.24
C ALA A 14 -3.99 12.35 -0.55
N LEU A 15 -3.46 11.18 -0.93
CA LEU A 15 -4.15 10.14 -1.71
C LEU A 15 -4.90 9.11 -0.85
N THR A 16 -5.45 9.51 0.31
CA THR A 16 -6.28 8.67 1.20
C THR A 16 -5.53 7.69 2.13
N ALA A 17 -4.19 7.54 2.05
CA ALA A 17 -3.47 6.69 3.00
C ALA A 17 -3.53 7.27 4.44
N LYS A 18 -4.03 6.47 5.39
CA LYS A 18 -4.09 6.87 6.81
C LYS A 18 -2.77 6.65 7.53
N VAL A 19 -2.05 5.60 7.14
CA VAL A 19 -0.73 5.24 7.66
C VAL A 19 0.21 5.05 6.49
N VAL A 20 1.46 5.48 6.66
CA VAL A 20 2.51 5.37 5.64
C VAL A 20 3.88 5.25 6.32
N GLY A 21 4.70 4.34 5.81
CA GLY A 21 6.05 4.08 6.27
C GLY A 21 6.97 3.73 5.10
N VAL A 22 8.26 3.94 5.30
CA VAL A 22 9.31 3.52 4.37
C VAL A 22 10.27 2.64 5.15
N ALA A 23 10.55 1.44 4.65
CA ALA A 23 11.43 0.48 5.28
C ALA A 23 12.56 0.08 4.34
N SER A 24 13.76 -0.21 4.87
CA SER A 24 14.81 -0.89 4.10
C SER A 24 14.36 -2.30 3.74
N VAL A 25 14.75 -2.79 2.55
CA VAL A 25 14.55 -4.19 2.15
C VAL A 25 15.23 -5.18 3.11
N ASP A 26 16.23 -4.74 3.88
CA ASP A 26 16.88 -5.56 4.91
C ASP A 26 15.91 -6.16 5.94
N ARG A 27 14.75 -5.52 6.15
CA ARG A 27 13.71 -6.04 7.06
C ARG A 27 13.07 -7.34 6.57
N TRP A 28 13.24 -7.70 5.29
CA TRP A 28 12.71 -8.93 4.71
C TRP A 28 13.69 -10.10 4.73
N LYS A 29 14.89 -9.93 5.32
CA LYS A 29 15.88 -11.02 5.46
C LYS A 29 15.35 -12.22 6.25
N GLU A 30 14.51 -11.96 7.26
CA GLU A 30 13.87 -12.99 8.09
C GLU A 30 12.44 -13.32 7.62
N ALA A 31 11.97 -12.69 6.54
CA ALA A 31 10.65 -12.96 6.01
C ALA A 31 10.61 -14.34 5.33
N PRO A 32 9.44 -15.00 5.27
CA PRO A 32 9.29 -16.26 4.55
C PRO A 32 9.86 -16.20 3.13
N GLU A 33 10.40 -17.32 2.65
CA GLU A 33 10.90 -17.41 1.29
C GLU A 33 9.77 -17.12 0.28
N GLY A 34 10.10 -16.37 -0.77
CA GLY A 34 9.15 -16.00 -1.83
C GLY A 34 8.45 -14.66 -1.61
N VAL A 35 8.68 -13.96 -0.49
CA VAL A 35 8.10 -12.63 -0.23
C VAL A 35 9.13 -11.49 -0.22
N GLN A 36 10.36 -11.77 -0.65
CA GLN A 36 11.42 -10.78 -0.73
C GLN A 36 11.07 -9.70 -1.78
N PRO A 37 11.15 -8.40 -1.46
CA PRO A 37 10.82 -7.32 -2.40
C PRO A 37 11.61 -7.39 -3.70
N GLU A 38 12.85 -7.90 -3.64
CA GLU A 38 13.73 -8.06 -4.79
C GLU A 38 13.21 -9.04 -5.83
N LEU A 39 12.30 -9.95 -5.46
CA LEU A 39 11.63 -10.85 -6.41
C LEU A 39 10.67 -10.09 -7.33
N VAL A 40 10.10 -8.98 -6.85
CA VAL A 40 9.21 -8.11 -7.63
C VAL A 40 10.01 -7.05 -8.38
N LEU A 41 10.98 -6.42 -7.71
CA LEU A 41 11.83 -5.39 -8.29
C LEU A 41 13.31 -5.68 -7.97
N PRO A 42 14.07 -6.27 -8.91
CA PRO A 42 15.49 -6.52 -8.73
C PRO A 42 16.26 -5.25 -8.38
N GLY A 43 17.02 -5.29 -7.29
CA GLY A 43 17.78 -4.14 -6.81
C GLY A 43 16.98 -3.11 -6.00
N ALA A 44 15.76 -3.45 -5.56
CA ALA A 44 15.01 -2.63 -4.61
C ALA A 44 15.84 -2.33 -3.35
N LYS A 45 15.79 -1.08 -2.88
CA LYS A 45 16.49 -0.63 -1.66
C LYS A 45 15.56 -0.35 -0.49
N SER A 46 14.30 -0.06 -0.81
CA SER A 46 13.29 0.29 0.16
C SER A 46 11.91 -0.13 -0.32
N VAL A 47 11.03 -0.37 0.65
CA VAL A 47 9.61 -0.63 0.43
C VAL A 47 8.82 0.51 1.06
N ILE A 48 7.90 1.10 0.28
CA ILE A 48 6.91 2.05 0.79
C ILE A 48 5.67 1.24 1.16
N VAL A 49 5.25 1.31 2.41
CA VAL A 49 4.08 0.61 2.93
C VAL A 49 3.04 1.64 3.33
N PHE A 50 1.80 1.48 2.88
CA PHE A 50 0.70 2.37 3.21
C PHE A 50 -0.58 1.59 3.48
N GLY A 51 -1.47 2.19 4.28
CA GLY A 51 -2.74 1.58 4.67
C GLY A 51 -3.91 2.50 4.38
N VAL A 52 -4.94 1.95 3.73
CA VAL A 52 -6.18 2.64 3.39
C VAL A 52 -7.32 2.10 4.25
N PRO A 53 -8.10 2.95 4.93
CA PRO A 53 -9.19 2.49 5.78
C PRO A 53 -10.35 1.93 4.96
N ILE A 54 -10.86 0.78 5.38
CA ILE A 54 -12.10 0.23 4.83
C ILE A 54 -13.29 1.02 5.40
N PRO A 55 -14.25 1.47 4.56
CA PRO A 55 -15.44 2.16 5.05
C PRO A 55 -16.20 1.34 6.10
N ARG A 56 -16.56 1.96 7.22
CA ARG A 56 -17.23 1.28 8.35
C ARG A 56 -18.49 0.52 7.92
N GLY A 57 -19.36 1.13 7.10
CA GLY A 57 -20.60 0.46 6.63
C GLY A 57 -20.34 -0.81 5.81
N MET A 58 -19.17 -0.93 5.17
CA MET A 58 -18.78 -2.18 4.50
C MET A 58 -18.38 -3.25 5.52
N VAL A 59 -17.69 -2.86 6.60
CA VAL A 59 -17.30 -3.77 7.69
C VAL A 59 -18.51 -4.26 8.48
N GLU A 60 -19.46 -3.37 8.76
CA GLU A 60 -20.68 -3.68 9.52
C GLU A 60 -21.64 -4.61 8.78
N THR A 61 -21.45 -4.79 7.46
CA THR A 61 -22.28 -5.65 6.63
C THR A 61 -21.62 -6.98 6.29
N ILE A 62 -20.54 -7.38 6.97
CA ILE A 62 -19.88 -8.66 6.72
C ILE A 62 -20.67 -9.83 7.35
N PRO A 63 -20.95 -10.92 6.62
CA PRO A 63 -20.77 -11.09 5.17
C PRO A 63 -21.91 -10.41 4.40
N GLY A 64 -21.58 -9.69 3.33
CA GLY A 64 -22.57 -8.94 2.57
C GLY A 64 -22.04 -8.53 1.20
N HIS A 65 -22.95 -8.07 0.34
CA HIS A 65 -22.64 -7.74 -1.05
C HIS A 65 -21.49 -6.72 -1.18
N LEU A 66 -21.49 -5.70 -0.31
CA LEU A 66 -20.46 -4.67 -0.27
C LEU A 66 -19.07 -5.25 0.04
N TRP A 67 -18.98 -6.22 0.95
CA TRP A 67 -17.72 -6.89 1.24
C TRP A 67 -17.30 -7.86 0.14
N SER A 68 -18.22 -8.70 -0.33
CA SER A 68 -17.88 -9.82 -1.21
C SER A 68 -17.62 -9.42 -2.67
N ARG A 69 -18.23 -8.34 -3.16
CA ARG A 69 -18.04 -7.88 -4.56
C ARG A 69 -17.29 -6.58 -4.65
N GLU A 70 -17.64 -5.62 -3.80
CA GLU A 70 -17.17 -4.23 -3.98
C GLU A 70 -15.87 -3.94 -3.23
N HIS A 71 -15.58 -4.64 -2.11
CA HIS A 71 -14.37 -4.40 -1.32
C HIS A 71 -13.09 -4.49 -2.16
N GLY A 72 -12.94 -5.57 -2.93
CA GLY A 72 -11.74 -5.79 -3.74
C GLY A 72 -11.55 -4.71 -4.80
N HIS A 73 -12.63 -4.33 -5.49
CA HIS A 73 -12.56 -3.31 -6.54
C HIS A 73 -12.31 -1.91 -5.97
N LEU A 74 -13.07 -1.51 -4.95
CA LEU A 74 -12.98 -0.17 -4.35
C LEU A 74 -11.67 0.04 -3.60
N MET A 75 -11.24 -0.96 -2.81
CA MET A 75 -10.01 -0.84 -2.02
C MET A 75 -8.78 -1.08 -2.88
N GLY A 76 -8.84 -2.03 -3.82
CA GLY A 76 -7.77 -2.27 -4.79
C GLY A 76 -7.49 -1.04 -5.64
N GLY A 77 -8.54 -0.41 -6.21
CA GLY A 77 -8.38 0.79 -7.02
C GLY A 77 -7.72 1.95 -6.27
N LYS A 78 -8.03 2.14 -4.98
CA LYS A 78 -7.37 3.16 -4.15
C LYS A 78 -5.89 2.86 -3.88
N VAL A 79 -5.56 1.60 -3.64
CA VAL A 79 -4.18 1.18 -3.42
C VAL A 79 -3.36 1.34 -4.71
N ASP A 80 -3.95 1.00 -5.86
CA ASP A 80 -3.33 1.14 -7.18
C ASP A 80 -3.12 2.60 -7.57
N GLU A 81 -4.08 3.49 -7.26
CA GLU A 81 -3.95 4.94 -7.46
C GLU A 81 -2.74 5.48 -6.69
N ILE A 82 -2.63 5.18 -5.39
CA ILE A 82 -1.48 5.58 -4.57
C ILE A 82 -0.18 5.03 -5.14
N SER A 83 -0.16 3.75 -5.53
CA SER A 83 1.03 3.10 -6.08
C SER A 83 1.50 3.78 -7.38
N THR A 84 0.56 4.04 -8.29
CA THR A 84 0.85 4.68 -9.58
C THR A 84 1.37 6.09 -9.39
N GLU A 85 0.70 6.87 -8.54
CA GLU A 85 1.12 8.24 -8.24
C GLU A 85 2.46 8.31 -7.50
N LEU A 86 2.85 7.31 -6.72
CA LEU A 86 4.17 7.31 -6.09
C LEU A 86 5.29 6.89 -7.06
N ALA A 87 4.95 6.15 -8.12
CA ALA A 87 5.91 5.65 -9.09
C ALA A 87 6.30 6.71 -10.16
N TYR A 88 5.41 7.66 -10.45
CA TYR A 88 5.57 8.71 -11.48
C TYR A 88 5.54 10.13 -10.88
#